data_AF-A0A2V7VC46-F1
#
_entry.id   AF-A0A2V7VC46-F1
#
_cell.length_a   1.000
_cell.length_b   1.000
_cell.length_c   1.000
_cell.angle_alpha   90.00
_cell.angle_beta   90.00
_cell.angle_gamma   90.00
#
_symmetry.space_group_name_H-M   'P 1'
#
loop_
_entity.id
_entity.type
_entity.pdbx_description
1 polymer ?
#
loop_
_entity_poly.entity_id
_entity_poly.type
_entity_poly.pdbx_seq_one_letter_code
_entity_poly.pdbx_strand_id
1 'polypeptide(L)'
;CDPRIAGSCTSSSVFALPVSPGGVFHFGNLGRNAVIGPGFNNTDLSLIKNTKLSGNARLQLRVEVFDLFNHANLGQPGRIAAVGSTAFGVITNTRFPTGDSGSARQVQFALKLLF
;
A
#
# COMPACT_ATOMS: atom_id res chain seq x y z
N CYS A 1 2.31 -23.58 -16.17
CA CYS A 1 2.49 -25.04 -16.24
C CYS A 1 1.26 -25.65 -16.89
N ASP A 2 1.15 -25.55 -18.21
CA ASP A 2 0.31 -26.50 -18.95
C ASP A 2 1.20 -27.74 -19.19
N PRO A 3 0.85 -28.92 -18.64
CA PRO A 3 1.62 -30.14 -18.88
C PRO A 3 1.63 -30.58 -20.36
N ARG A 4 0.91 -29.91 -21.26
CA ARG A 4 0.78 -30.29 -22.68
C ARG A 4 1.78 -29.61 -23.63
N ILE A 5 2.56 -28.63 -23.19
CA ILE A 5 3.54 -27.93 -24.04
C ILE A 5 4.95 -28.11 -23.46
N ALA A 6 5.78 -28.87 -24.17
CA ALA A 6 7.17 -29.12 -23.81
C ALA A 6 8.02 -27.85 -23.94
N GLY A 7 8.85 -27.54 -22.93
CA GLY A 7 9.99 -26.61 -23.05
C GLY A 7 9.87 -25.24 -22.37
N SER A 8 8.76 -24.88 -21.72
CA SER A 8 8.58 -23.52 -21.18
C SER A 8 8.87 -23.33 -19.69
N CYS A 9 9.06 -24.39 -18.90
CA CYS A 9 9.26 -24.28 -17.46
C CYS A 9 10.71 -24.62 -17.08
N THR A 10 11.50 -23.61 -16.70
CA THR A 10 12.69 -23.84 -15.88
C THR A 10 12.24 -24.32 -14.50
N SER A 11 12.98 -25.22 -13.84
CA SER A 11 12.61 -25.87 -12.56
C SER A 11 12.30 -24.93 -11.38
N SER A 12 12.33 -23.62 -11.56
CA SER A 12 12.02 -22.59 -10.57
C SER A 12 10.66 -21.88 -10.77
N SER A 13 9.88 -22.23 -11.81
CA SER A 13 8.64 -21.51 -12.14
C SER A 13 7.37 -22.24 -11.66
N VAL A 14 6.57 -21.58 -10.81
CA VAL A 14 5.27 -22.10 -10.29
C VAL A 14 4.06 -21.81 -11.21
N PHE A 15 4.23 -20.96 -12.22
CA PHE A 15 3.26 -20.68 -13.28
C PHE A 15 3.95 -20.37 -14.61
N ALA A 16 3.21 -20.44 -15.73
CA ALA A 16 3.68 -20.07 -17.06
C ALA A 16 3.41 -18.59 -17.33
N LEU A 17 4.46 -17.88 -17.74
CA LEU A 17 4.36 -16.53 -18.29
C LEU A 17 3.83 -16.57 -19.72
N PRO A 18 3.12 -15.54 -20.21
CA PRO A 18 2.58 -15.50 -21.57
C PRO A 18 3.63 -15.20 -22.67
N VAL A 19 4.89 -15.57 -22.41
CA VAL A 19 6.01 -15.41 -23.33
C VAL A 19 7.08 -16.46 -23.01
N SER A 20 7.59 -17.12 -24.03
CA SER A 20 8.67 -18.09 -23.92
C SER A 20 10.05 -17.41 -24.04
N PRO A 21 11.15 -18.06 -23.62
CA PRO A 21 12.51 -17.54 -23.79
C PRO A 21 12.91 -17.20 -25.23
N GLY A 22 12.22 -17.76 -26.23
CA GLY A 22 12.41 -17.45 -27.66
C GLY A 22 11.54 -16.33 -28.20
N GLY A 23 10.82 -15.59 -27.35
CA GLY A 23 9.93 -14.50 -27.76
C GLY A 23 8.59 -14.94 -28.35
N VAL A 24 8.25 -16.23 -28.29
CA VAL A 24 6.95 -16.75 -28.73
C VAL A 24 5.90 -16.45 -27.66
N PHE A 25 4.83 -15.75 -28.03
CA PHE A 25 3.71 -15.43 -27.16
C PHE A 25 2.73 -16.60 -27.06
N HIS A 26 2.23 -16.87 -25.85
CA HIS A 26 1.21 -17.88 -25.58
C HIS A 26 0.40 -17.49 -24.35
N PHE A 27 -0.65 -18.24 -24.01
CA PHE A 27 -1.36 -17.99 -22.76
C PHE A 27 -0.52 -18.42 -21.55
N GLY A 28 -0.57 -17.63 -20.48
CA GLY A 28 -0.13 -18.05 -19.16
C GLY A 28 -1.20 -18.87 -18.45
N ASN A 29 -0.87 -19.41 -17.26
CA ASN A 29 -1.83 -20.18 -16.45
C ASN A 29 -2.06 -19.61 -15.04
N LEU A 30 -1.56 -18.41 -14.74
CA LEU A 30 -1.85 -17.74 -13.49
C LEU A 30 -3.17 -16.97 -13.62
N GLY A 31 -4.07 -17.17 -12.64
CA GLY A 31 -5.32 -16.44 -12.58
C GLY A 31 -5.14 -14.93 -12.39
N ARG A 32 -6.13 -14.15 -12.84
CA ARG A 32 -6.19 -12.72 -12.53
C ARG A 32 -6.36 -12.54 -11.02
N ASN A 33 -5.66 -11.55 -10.45
CA ASN A 33 -5.69 -11.24 -9.01
C ASN A 33 -5.22 -12.39 -8.10
N ALA A 34 -4.37 -13.30 -8.61
CA ALA A 34 -3.84 -14.42 -7.83
C ALA A 34 -2.86 -13.99 -6.71
N VAL A 35 -2.25 -12.81 -6.81
CA VAL A 35 -1.38 -12.25 -5.77
C VAL A 35 -2.17 -11.23 -4.97
N ILE A 36 -2.37 -11.53 -3.69
CA ILE A 36 -3.11 -10.69 -2.74
C ILE A 36 -2.09 -9.95 -1.87
N GLY A 37 -2.25 -8.64 -1.77
CA GLY A 37 -1.41 -7.81 -0.91
C GLY A 37 -1.74 -7.97 0.58
N PRO A 38 -0.90 -7.42 1.47
CA PRO A 38 -1.15 -7.43 2.89
C PRO A 38 -2.39 -6.61 3.24
N GLY A 39 -2.99 -6.92 4.39
CA GLY A 39 -4.07 -6.13 4.97
C GLY A 39 -3.61 -4.70 5.28
N PHE A 40 -4.57 -3.77 5.31
CA PHE A 40 -4.35 -2.38 5.65
C PHE A 40 -5.14 -2.04 6.90
N ASN A 41 -4.48 -1.41 7.87
CA ASN A 41 -5.13 -0.83 9.04
C ASN A 41 -4.55 0.57 9.25
N ASN A 42 -5.39 1.53 9.57
CA ASN A 42 -4.95 2.88 9.93
C ASN A 42 -5.96 3.44 10.91
N THR A 43 -5.47 4.08 11.96
CA THR A 43 -6.33 4.67 12.99
C THR A 43 -5.89 6.11 13.20
N ASP A 44 -6.80 7.03 12.93
CA ASP A 44 -6.55 8.47 13.02
C ASP A 44 -7.35 9.06 14.18
N LEU A 45 -6.76 10.05 14.84
CA LEU A 45 -7.33 10.70 16.02
C LEU A 45 -7.37 12.22 15.84
N SER A 46 -8.52 12.82 16.11
CA SER A 46 -8.66 14.28 16.17
C SER A 46 -9.20 14.70 17.54
N LEU A 47 -8.46 15.59 18.20
CA LEU A 47 -8.85 16.21 19.46
C LEU A 47 -9.10 17.71 19.21
N ILE A 48 -10.32 18.17 19.52
CA ILE A 48 -10.70 19.57 19.38
C ILE A 48 -11.16 20.09 20.75
N LYS A 49 -10.54 21.19 21.20
CA LYS A 49 -10.92 21.89 22.44
C LYS A 49 -11.30 23.33 22.14
N ASN A 50 -12.53 23.68 22.46
CA ASN A 50 -13.01 25.07 22.43
C ASN A 50 -12.89 25.66 23.83
N THR A 51 -12.13 26.74 23.97
CA THR A 51 -11.98 27.49 25.23
C THR A 51 -12.60 28.87 25.03
N LYS A 52 -13.56 29.25 25.90
CA LYS A 52 -14.10 30.61 25.91
C LYS A 52 -13.02 31.57 26.40
N LEU A 53 -12.83 32.68 25.68
CA LEU A 53 -11.97 33.77 26.13
C LEU A 53 -12.83 34.81 26.85
N SER A 54 -12.97 36.01 26.30
CA SER A 54 -13.81 37.09 26.80
C SER A 54 -14.87 37.51 25.77
N GLY A 55 -16.03 37.94 26.23
CA GLY A 55 -17.17 38.26 25.37
C GLY A 55 -17.61 37.07 24.51
N ASN A 56 -17.83 37.32 23.22
CA ASN A 56 -18.22 36.29 22.25
C ASN A 56 -17.02 35.51 21.68
N ALA A 57 -15.78 35.88 22.02
CA ALA A 57 -14.59 35.28 21.46
C ALA A 57 -14.34 33.85 21.99
N ARG A 58 -13.97 32.94 21.09
CA ARG A 58 -13.63 31.55 21.40
C ARG A 58 -12.31 31.16 20.74
N LEU A 59 -11.47 30.47 21.49
CA LEU A 59 -10.25 29.85 20.98
C LEU A 59 -10.50 28.37 20.73
N GLN A 60 -10.25 27.90 19.51
CA GLN A 60 -10.28 26.48 19.16
C GLN A 60 -8.84 25.99 19.00
N LEU A 61 -8.49 24.99 19.80
CA LEU A 61 -7.26 24.22 19.68
C LEU A 61 -7.60 22.88 19.03
N ARG A 62 -6.83 22.48 18.02
CA ARG A 62 -6.97 21.19 17.38
C ARG A 62 -5.62 20.48 17.33
N VAL A 63 -5.65 19.19 17.65
CA VAL A 63 -4.56 18.24 17.45
C VAL A 63 -5.08 17.13 16.58
N GLU A 64 -4.40 16.85 15.47
CA GLU A 64 -4.69 15.72 14.58
C GLU A 64 -3.48 14.78 14.59
N VAL A 65 -3.72 13.50 14.87
CA VAL A 65 -2.72 12.43 14.85
C VAL A 65 -3.16 11.42 13.81
N PHE A 66 -2.38 11.33 12.76
CA PHE A 66 -2.51 10.41 11.65
C PHE A 66 -1.61 9.21 11.89
N ASP A 67 -2.09 7.99 11.63
CA ASP A 67 -1.42 6.73 12.01
C ASP A 67 -1.05 6.73 13.52
N LEU A 68 -2.09 6.76 14.37
CA LEU A 68 -1.99 6.84 15.83
C LEU A 68 -1.08 5.76 16.43
N PHE A 69 -1.19 4.54 15.92
CA PHE A 69 -0.42 3.39 16.41
C PHE A 69 0.97 3.29 15.77
N ASN A 70 1.26 4.11 14.75
CA ASN A 70 2.53 4.15 14.04
C ASN A 70 2.96 2.76 13.54
N HIS A 71 2.01 1.98 13.00
CA HIS A 71 2.34 0.66 12.49
C HIS A 71 2.73 0.74 11.01
N ALA A 72 3.75 -0.02 10.61
CA ALA A 72 4.16 -0.05 9.22
C ALA A 72 3.04 -0.64 8.34
N ASN A 73 2.48 0.18 7.46
CA ASN A 73 1.60 -0.28 6.40
C ASN A 73 2.46 -0.75 5.23
N LEU A 74 2.38 -2.04 4.89
CA LEU A 74 3.19 -2.61 3.82
C LEU A 74 2.68 -2.23 2.43
N GLY A 75 3.60 -2.12 1.47
CA GLY A 75 3.29 -1.88 0.07
C GLY A 75 2.65 -3.10 -0.60
N GLN A 76 2.30 -2.93 -1.87
CA GLN A 76 1.81 -4.05 -2.68
C GLN A 76 2.98 -4.93 -3.12
N PRO A 77 2.78 -6.26 -3.20
CA PRO A 77 3.79 -7.15 -3.79
C PRO A 77 4.11 -6.77 -5.23
N GLY A 78 5.32 -7.09 -5.68
CA GLY A 78 5.70 -6.91 -7.08
C GLY A 78 4.73 -7.62 -8.02
N ARG A 79 4.14 -6.85 -8.94
CA ARG A 79 3.05 -7.28 -9.83
C ARG A 79 3.52 -7.73 -11.22
N ILE A 80 4.79 -7.48 -11.54
CA ILE A 80 5.38 -7.79 -12.84
C ILE A 80 6.08 -9.13 -12.74
N ALA A 81 5.51 -10.12 -13.42
CA ALA A 81 6.13 -11.42 -13.61
C ALA A 81 6.86 -11.41 -14.96
N ALA A 82 8.17 -11.62 -14.93
CA ALA A 82 9.03 -11.71 -16.10
C ALA A 82 10.09 -12.79 -15.87
N VAL A 83 10.64 -13.33 -16.95
CA VAL A 83 11.71 -14.34 -16.86
C VAL A 83 12.90 -13.74 -16.09
N GLY A 84 13.33 -14.41 -15.02
CA GLY A 84 14.42 -13.94 -14.16
C GLY A 84 14.04 -12.86 -13.13
N SER A 85 12.77 -12.45 -13.06
CA SER A 85 12.31 -11.50 -12.02
C SER A 85 12.32 -12.16 -10.64
N THR A 86 12.99 -11.51 -9.69
CA THR A 86 12.96 -11.87 -8.26
C THR A 86 11.97 -11.02 -7.45
N ALA A 87 11.34 -10.03 -8.09
CA ALA A 87 10.47 -9.08 -7.42
C ALA A 87 8.99 -9.52 -7.40
N PHE A 88 8.59 -10.46 -8.26
CA PHE A 88 7.20 -10.89 -8.33
C PHE A 88 6.74 -11.52 -7.01
N GLY A 89 5.63 -11.03 -6.45
CA GLY A 89 5.10 -11.50 -5.17
C GLY A 89 5.90 -11.04 -3.94
N VAL A 90 6.98 -10.29 -4.11
CA VAL A 90 7.81 -9.78 -3.01
C VAL A 90 7.42 -8.34 -2.66
N ILE A 91 7.32 -8.03 -1.38
CA ILE A 91 7.09 -6.67 -0.86
C ILE A 91 8.46 -6.07 -0.53
N THR A 92 8.80 -4.94 -1.17
CA THR A 92 10.10 -4.28 -1.01
C THR A 92 10.01 -2.90 -0.35
N ASN A 93 8.79 -2.43 -0.09
CA ASN A 93 8.53 -1.12 0.47
C ASN A 93 7.33 -1.14 1.42
N THR A 94 7.28 -0.17 2.31
CA THR A 94 6.04 0.25 2.95
C THR A 94 5.20 1.08 1.99
N ARG A 95 3.93 1.24 2.31
CA ARG A 95 3.04 2.15 1.60
C ARG A 95 3.59 3.58 1.78
N PHE A 96 3.83 4.27 0.67
CA PHE A 96 4.23 5.68 0.65
C PHE A 96 3.28 6.44 -0.26
N PRO A 97 2.01 6.63 0.12
CA PRO A 97 1.13 7.52 -0.62
C PRO A 97 1.54 8.97 -0.36
N THR A 98 1.26 9.84 -1.32
CA THR A 98 1.15 11.27 -1.06
C THR A 98 -0.02 11.50 -0.10
N GLY A 99 0.27 11.96 1.13
CA GLY A 99 -0.72 12.21 2.18
C GLY A 99 -0.84 11.08 3.21
N ASP A 100 -2.00 10.99 3.85
CA ASP A 100 -2.27 10.17 5.06
C ASP A 100 -2.75 8.72 4.77
N SER A 101 -2.63 8.22 3.54
CA SER A 101 -3.18 6.89 3.20
C SER A 101 -2.27 5.72 3.60
N GLY A 102 -1.73 5.73 4.82
CA GLY A 102 -0.76 4.75 5.34
C GLY A 102 0.70 5.20 5.27
N SER A 103 0.95 6.50 5.35
CA SER A 103 2.29 7.03 5.64
C SER A 103 2.69 6.71 7.08
N ALA A 104 3.94 7.01 7.46
CA ALA A 104 4.30 7.05 8.88
C ALA A 104 3.46 8.09 9.65
N ARG A 105 3.42 7.97 10.98
CA ARG A 105 2.69 8.88 11.87
C ARG A 105 2.97 10.35 11.60
N GLN A 106 1.90 11.12 11.47
CA GLN A 106 1.98 12.58 11.35
C GLN A 106 1.17 13.22 12.48
N VAL A 107 1.71 14.29 13.05
CA VAL A 107 1.02 15.06 14.09
C VAL A 107 0.90 16.50 13.64
N GLN A 108 -0.32 17.02 13.64
CA GLN A 108 -0.63 18.38 13.22
C GLN A 108 -1.32 19.15 14.34
N PHE A 109 -0.97 20.43 14.44
CA PHE A 109 -1.53 21.35 15.40
C PHE A 109 -2.17 22.51 14.67
N ALA A 110 -3.38 22.89 15.08
CA ALA A 110 -4.07 24.06 14.55
C ALA A 110 -4.69 24.88 15.68
N LEU A 111 -4.68 26.20 15.47
CA LEU A 111 -5.26 27.18 16.37
C LEU A 111 -6.16 28.10 15.56
N LYS A 112 -7.39 28.29 16.04
CA LYS A 112 -8.39 29.15 15.39
C LYS A 112 -9.04 30.07 16.41
N LEU A 113 -8.98 31.38 16.16
CA LEU A 113 -9.73 32.38 16.90
C LEU A 113 -11.07 32.63 16.21
N LEU A 114 -12.15 32.61 16.98
CA LEU A 114 -13.53 32.86 16.54
C LEU A 114 -14.02 34.09 17.30
N PHE A 115 -14.60 35.07 16.61
CA PHE A 115 -15.13 36.31 17.17
C PHE A 115 -16.48 36.67 16.56
#